data_AF-A0A926DWZ0-F1
#
_entry.id   AF-A0A926DWZ0-F1
#
_cell.length_a   1.000
_cell.length_b   1.000
_cell.length_c   1.000
_cell.angle_alpha   90.00
_cell.angle_beta   90.00
_cell.angle_gamma   90.00
#
_symmetry.space_group_name_H-M   'P 1'
#
loop_
_entity.id
_entity.type
_entity.pdbx_description
1 polymer ?
#
loop_
_entity_poly.entity_id
_entity_poly.type
_entity_poly.pdbx_seq_one_letter_code
_entity_poly.pdbx_strand_id
1 'polypeptide(L)'
;MESGQDDRVRKYQECLLKSPRMYRIVDSMQVPAEDVAAVVSSHVLGPALGGFVLWILQEAVKSGKRRLYFLARDGYLMYRAALIFCEKFRLPIECRYVSVSRYSIRIPMFHLNLDAALGYVCRGGIDVTLEKVLSRAGLTQEEREKVLASLDRTLEPNAVIPFAKLPEIRRQLGKCRIFQNYMMKHSKDAMPGLAGYLRQEGMLEDIPDAIVDSGWTGSMQKLLGDALSQLGRTRELEGYYWGLYELPPKERLPAYHCYFFDPGRHLQEKVYFNNCLFEAVYSAPHGMTLGYRNEGGQYVPLYGTAGEGRNEFVKGIERVVMEYIHRLAEEIGERGFERAACLEDKETIRQLLKRFMGEPSRAEAEVFGSLPFSDDVLEGGEQPVAALLTERELTANHLLHKLLVMSGRRDGSIRESAWYEGSVVRCGRHVRRHLRQHVLYQYLRYIRKMFAFQRDRREHK
;
A
#
# COMPACT_ATOMS: atom_id res chain seq x y z
N MET A 1 27.02 -5.60 -29.15
CA MET A 1 25.77 -4.98 -28.70
C MET A 1 25.51 -5.54 -27.32
N GLU A 2 25.88 -4.80 -26.27
CA GLU A 2 25.48 -5.17 -24.90
C GLU A 2 23.95 -5.23 -24.86
N SER A 3 23.41 -6.26 -24.20
CA SER A 3 21.96 -6.42 -24.11
C SER A 3 21.39 -5.20 -23.38
N GLY A 4 20.15 -4.80 -23.67
CA GLY A 4 19.50 -3.69 -22.95
C GLY A 4 19.37 -3.92 -21.44
N GLN A 5 19.57 -5.16 -21.00
CA GLN A 5 19.61 -5.57 -19.60
C GLN A 5 20.97 -5.30 -18.95
N ASP A 6 22.08 -5.53 -19.65
CA ASP A 6 23.43 -5.24 -19.14
C ASP A 6 23.63 -3.74 -18.87
N ASP A 7 23.14 -2.88 -19.78
CA ASP A 7 23.11 -1.42 -19.59
C ASP A 7 22.25 -1.02 -18.37
N ARG A 8 21.18 -1.75 -18.10
CA ARG A 8 20.31 -1.48 -16.95
C ARG A 8 20.99 -1.82 -15.63
N VAL A 9 21.67 -2.97 -15.54
CA VAL A 9 22.46 -3.37 -14.36
C VAL A 9 23.53 -2.32 -14.06
N ARG A 10 24.28 -1.87 -15.09
CA ARG A 10 25.29 -0.82 -14.93
C ARG A 10 24.72 0.47 -14.34
N LYS A 11 23.55 0.92 -14.80
CA LYS A 11 22.88 2.11 -14.26
C LYS A 11 22.50 1.99 -12.79
N TYR A 12 22.17 0.78 -12.31
CA TYR A 12 21.97 0.55 -10.89
C TYR A 12 23.29 0.56 -10.12
N GLN A 13 24.34 -0.08 -10.65
CA GLN A 13 25.68 -0.05 -10.06
C GLN A 13 26.22 1.38 -9.93
N GLU A 14 26.04 2.23 -10.94
CA GLU A 14 26.40 3.66 -10.89
C GLU A 14 25.72 4.41 -9.75
N CYS A 15 24.45 4.10 -9.45
CA CYS A 15 23.75 4.67 -8.31
C CYS A 15 24.33 4.12 -7.00
N LEU A 16 24.55 2.80 -6.92
CA LEU A 16 25.08 2.12 -5.74
C LEU A 16 26.48 2.60 -5.36
N LEU A 17 27.33 3.02 -6.30
CA LEU A 17 28.65 3.58 -6.01
C LEU A 17 28.63 4.80 -5.06
N LYS A 18 27.48 5.48 -4.93
CA LYS A 18 27.27 6.58 -3.98
C LYS A 18 27.07 6.10 -2.54
N SER A 19 26.78 4.82 -2.33
CA SER A 19 26.81 4.14 -1.04
C SER A 19 27.76 2.94 -1.11
N PRO A 20 29.04 3.10 -0.70
CA PRO A 20 30.04 2.03 -0.76
C PRO A 20 29.60 0.74 -0.06
N ARG A 21 28.81 0.86 1.02
CA ARG A 21 28.21 -0.28 1.72
C ARG A 21 27.22 -1.03 0.83
N MET A 22 26.21 -0.33 0.30
CA MET A 22 25.21 -0.97 -0.55
C MET A 22 25.85 -1.62 -1.78
N TYR A 23 26.83 -0.94 -2.39
CA TYR A 23 27.58 -1.49 -3.52
C TYR A 23 28.28 -2.80 -3.18
N ARG A 24 29.07 -2.86 -2.09
CA ARG A 24 29.77 -4.08 -1.68
C ARG A 24 28.82 -5.25 -1.42
N ILE A 25 27.69 -4.99 -0.77
CA ILE A 25 26.69 -6.03 -0.51
C ILE A 25 26.19 -6.62 -1.82
N VAL A 26 25.72 -5.76 -2.73
CA VAL A 26 25.15 -6.17 -4.01
C VAL A 26 26.20 -6.89 -4.87
N ASP A 27 27.43 -6.38 -4.93
CA ASP A 27 28.54 -6.98 -5.68
C ASP A 27 28.92 -8.37 -5.13
N SER A 28 28.73 -8.60 -3.83
CA SER A 28 28.97 -9.91 -3.20
C SER A 28 27.85 -10.94 -3.41
N MET A 29 26.70 -10.53 -3.96
CA MET A 29 25.55 -11.41 -4.20
C MET A 29 25.66 -12.09 -5.57
N GLN A 30 25.36 -13.39 -5.62
CA GLN A 30 25.34 -14.15 -6.86
C GLN A 30 23.98 -14.02 -7.53
N VAL A 31 23.80 -12.96 -8.31
CA VAL A 31 22.55 -12.67 -9.03
C VAL A 31 22.79 -12.73 -10.54
N PRO A 32 22.15 -13.67 -11.27
CA PRO A 32 22.23 -13.71 -12.73
C PRO A 32 21.73 -12.40 -13.34
N ALA A 33 22.51 -11.79 -14.24
CA ALA A 33 22.18 -10.49 -14.83
C ALA A 33 20.91 -10.53 -15.70
N GLU A 34 20.63 -11.69 -16.28
CA GLU A 34 19.44 -12.00 -17.07
C GLU A 34 18.16 -12.15 -16.24
N ASP A 35 18.28 -12.45 -14.93
CA ASP A 35 17.14 -12.52 -14.02
C ASP A 35 16.77 -11.12 -13.53
N VAL A 36 15.91 -10.46 -14.32
CA VAL A 36 15.40 -9.11 -14.05
C VAL A 36 14.80 -9.00 -12.65
N ALA A 37 14.07 -10.01 -12.18
CA ALA A 37 13.42 -9.98 -10.88
C ALA A 37 14.46 -10.03 -9.76
N ALA A 38 15.45 -10.91 -9.86
CA ALA A 38 16.53 -11.00 -8.89
C ALA A 38 17.46 -9.77 -8.91
N VAL A 39 17.75 -9.19 -10.08
CA VAL A 39 18.51 -7.94 -10.20
C VAL A 39 17.79 -6.80 -9.49
N VAL A 40 16.51 -6.57 -9.79
CA VAL A 40 15.75 -5.50 -9.11
C VAL A 40 15.63 -5.78 -7.61
N SER A 41 15.44 -7.05 -7.22
CA SER A 41 15.33 -7.43 -5.81
C SER A 41 16.61 -7.14 -5.02
N SER A 42 17.78 -7.44 -5.58
CA SER A 42 19.08 -7.21 -4.93
C SER A 42 19.55 -5.75 -5.02
N HIS A 43 19.36 -5.09 -6.18
CA HIS A 43 19.92 -3.76 -6.44
C HIS A 43 19.00 -2.62 -6.00
N VAL A 44 17.69 -2.85 -5.86
CA VAL A 44 16.70 -1.80 -5.58
C VAL A 44 15.88 -2.13 -4.34
N LEU A 45 15.17 -3.26 -4.32
CA LEU A 45 14.21 -3.58 -3.26
C LEU A 45 14.91 -3.91 -1.93
N GLY A 46 15.97 -4.71 -1.94
CA GLY A 46 16.80 -4.98 -0.77
C GLY A 46 17.32 -3.70 -0.09
N PRO A 47 18.05 -2.84 -0.80
CA PRO A 47 18.52 -1.55 -0.27
C PRO A 47 17.38 -0.68 0.26
N ALA A 48 16.27 -0.57 -0.47
CA ALA A 48 15.10 0.21 -0.05
C ALA A 48 14.50 -0.31 1.26
N LEU A 49 14.24 -1.62 1.35
CA LEU A 49 13.69 -2.26 2.54
C LEU A 49 14.63 -2.13 3.73
N GLY A 50 15.92 -2.40 3.54
CA GLY A 50 16.94 -2.31 4.58
C GLY A 50 17.02 -0.90 5.17
N GLY A 51 17.10 0.12 4.32
CA GLY A 51 17.13 1.52 4.77
C GLY A 51 15.87 1.92 5.56
N PHE A 52 14.69 1.48 5.11
CA PHE A 52 13.44 1.80 5.81
C PHE A 52 13.33 1.10 7.16
N VAL A 53 13.61 -0.21 7.23
CA VAL A 53 13.47 -0.97 8.47
C VAL A 53 14.52 -0.54 9.50
N LEU A 54 15.75 -0.25 9.08
CA LEU A 54 16.76 0.34 9.97
C LEU A 54 16.29 1.68 10.54
N TRP A 55 15.70 2.55 9.71
CA TRP A 55 15.13 3.82 10.17
C TRP A 55 14.00 3.59 11.19
N ILE A 56 13.06 2.68 10.92
CA ILE A 56 11.98 2.33 11.85
C ILE A 56 12.56 1.91 13.21
N LEU A 57 13.51 0.97 13.21
CA LEU A 57 14.09 0.43 14.43
C LEU A 57 14.86 1.51 15.21
N GLN A 58 15.59 2.38 14.54
CA GLN A 58 16.28 3.50 15.18
C GLN A 58 15.29 4.46 15.83
N GLU A 59 14.22 4.85 15.15
CA GLU A 59 13.20 5.75 15.70
C GLU A 59 12.42 5.08 16.84
N ALA A 60 12.13 3.78 16.73
CA ALA A 60 11.48 2.99 17.76
C ALA A 60 12.34 2.92 19.03
N VAL A 61 13.63 2.62 18.92
CA VAL A 61 14.55 2.60 20.07
C VAL A 61 14.66 4.00 20.70
N LYS A 62 14.88 5.05 19.89
CA LYS A 62 14.99 6.43 20.39
C LYS A 62 13.75 6.91 21.15
N SER A 63 12.57 6.51 20.70
CA SER A 63 11.29 6.88 21.32
C SER A 63 10.82 5.90 22.40
N GLY A 64 11.66 4.92 22.77
CA GLY A 64 11.37 3.97 23.85
C GLY A 64 10.28 2.95 23.53
N LYS A 65 10.01 2.69 22.24
CA LYS A 65 9.08 1.64 21.83
C LYS A 65 9.65 0.27 22.18
N ARG A 66 8.77 -0.60 22.68
CA ARG A 66 9.06 -1.97 23.08
C ARG A 66 8.40 -2.99 22.17
N ARG A 67 7.38 -2.60 21.40
CA ARG A 67 6.72 -3.47 20.43
C ARG A 67 6.41 -2.74 19.13
N LEU A 68 6.60 -3.42 18.01
CA LEU A 68 6.23 -2.95 16.68
C LEU A 68 5.27 -3.93 16.01
N TYR A 69 4.15 -3.39 15.51
CA TYR A 69 3.11 -4.13 14.82
C TYR A 69 3.18 -3.90 13.31
N PHE A 70 3.74 -4.84 12.58
CA PHE A 70 3.84 -4.79 11.12
C PHE A 70 2.52 -5.24 10.52
N LEU A 71 1.80 -4.32 9.88
CA LEU A 71 0.47 -4.60 9.37
C LEU A 71 0.55 -5.37 8.05
N ALA A 72 -0.33 -6.37 7.90
CA ALA A 72 -0.55 -6.99 6.61
C ALA A 72 -1.08 -5.95 5.60
N ARG A 73 -0.76 -6.06 4.31
CA ARG A 73 -0.09 -7.19 3.65
C ARG A 73 1.35 -6.89 3.24
N ASP A 74 1.63 -5.63 2.95
CA ASP A 74 2.90 -5.10 2.49
C ASP A 74 3.90 -4.81 3.62
N GLY A 75 3.49 -4.94 4.89
CA GLY A 75 4.39 -4.98 6.04
C GLY A 75 5.12 -6.31 6.24
N TYR A 76 4.84 -7.36 5.46
CA TYR A 76 5.39 -8.70 5.67
C TYR A 76 6.92 -8.78 5.48
N LEU A 77 7.46 -8.24 4.39
CA LEU A 77 8.92 -8.24 4.19
C LEU A 77 9.61 -7.29 5.20
N MET A 78 8.94 -6.22 5.61
CA MET A 78 9.43 -5.30 6.65
C MET A 78 9.55 -6.01 7.99
N TYR A 79 8.54 -6.80 8.37
CA TYR A 79 8.54 -7.64 9.56
C TYR A 79 9.69 -8.64 9.55
N ARG A 80 9.88 -9.35 8.43
CA ARG A 80 10.94 -10.36 8.29
C ARG A 80 12.34 -9.73 8.40
N ALA A 81 12.55 -8.57 7.78
CA ALA A 81 13.79 -7.83 7.92
C ALA A 81 14.00 -7.31 9.35
N ALA A 82 12.94 -6.84 10.01
CA ALA A 82 13.02 -6.34 11.37
C ALA A 82 13.42 -7.43 12.36
N LEU A 83 12.92 -8.66 12.20
CA LEU A 83 13.35 -9.81 13.01
C LEU A 83 14.86 -10.04 12.90
N ILE A 84 15.40 -10.05 11.67
CA ILE A 84 16.84 -10.24 11.42
C ILE A 84 17.66 -9.16 12.12
N PHE A 85 17.27 -7.89 11.98
CA PHE A 85 17.98 -6.78 12.61
C PHE A 85 17.84 -6.77 14.15
N CYS A 86 16.66 -7.03 14.68
CA CYS A 86 16.43 -7.11 16.13
C CYS A 86 17.29 -8.22 16.77
N GLU A 87 17.37 -9.38 16.12
CA GLU A 87 18.25 -10.47 16.58
C GLU A 87 19.73 -10.06 16.47
N LYS A 88 20.16 -9.57 15.30
CA LYS A 88 21.57 -9.22 15.04
C LYS A 88 22.09 -8.13 15.97
N PHE A 89 21.27 -7.13 16.27
CA PHE A 89 21.64 -5.97 17.08
C PHE A 89 21.15 -6.06 18.53
N ARG A 90 20.52 -7.18 18.91
CA ARG A 90 19.94 -7.42 20.25
C ARG A 90 19.02 -6.29 20.73
N LEU A 91 18.15 -5.81 19.83
CA LEU A 91 17.26 -4.70 20.14
C LEU A 91 16.16 -5.13 21.11
N PRO A 92 15.79 -4.29 22.09
CA PRO A 92 14.74 -4.60 23.07
C PRO A 92 13.32 -4.37 22.50
N ILE A 93 13.09 -4.76 21.24
CA ILE A 93 11.85 -4.56 20.50
C ILE A 93 11.27 -5.92 20.11
N GLU A 94 10.04 -6.17 20.55
CA GLU A 94 9.23 -7.28 20.07
C GLU A 94 8.59 -6.90 18.73
N CYS A 95 8.83 -7.69 17.68
CA CYS A 95 8.17 -7.51 16.39
C CYS A 95 7.00 -8.49 16.28
N ARG A 96 5.81 -8.01 15.92
CA ARG A 96 4.64 -8.84 15.62
C ARG A 96 4.10 -8.53 14.23
N TYR A 97 3.72 -9.56 13.48
CA TYR A 97 3.01 -9.42 12.23
C TYR A 97 1.50 -9.53 12.48
N VAL A 98 0.77 -8.44 12.18
CA VAL A 98 -0.66 -8.36 12.47
C VAL A 98 -1.44 -8.41 11.16
N SER A 99 -2.20 -9.48 11.00
CA SER A 99 -3.07 -9.70 9.87
C SER A 99 -4.30 -8.82 9.98
N VAL A 100 -4.25 -7.67 9.34
CA VAL A 100 -5.36 -6.73 9.24
C VAL A 100 -5.52 -6.25 7.81
N SER A 101 -6.74 -5.86 7.48
CA SER A 101 -7.08 -5.06 6.32
C SER A 101 -8.12 -4.04 6.71
N ARG A 102 -8.29 -3.00 5.89
CA ARG A 102 -9.38 -2.04 6.07
C ARG A 102 -10.75 -2.72 6.12
N TYR A 103 -10.92 -3.80 5.35
CA TYR A 103 -12.16 -4.58 5.32
C TYR A 103 -12.38 -5.34 6.64
N SER A 104 -11.37 -6.09 7.11
CA SER A 104 -11.43 -6.92 8.33
C SER A 104 -11.73 -6.13 9.61
N ILE A 105 -11.42 -4.83 9.63
CA ILE A 105 -11.71 -3.96 10.78
C ILE A 105 -13.02 -3.21 10.58
N ARG A 106 -13.35 -2.77 9.36
CA ARG A 106 -14.58 -2.02 9.12
C ARG A 106 -15.83 -2.84 9.30
N ILE A 107 -15.84 -4.10 8.83
CA ILE A 107 -17.01 -4.97 8.93
C ILE A 107 -17.48 -5.09 10.40
N PRO A 108 -16.63 -5.48 11.36
CA PRO A 108 -16.95 -5.43 12.80
C PRO A 108 -17.51 -4.09 13.30
N MET A 109 -17.09 -2.97 12.72
CA MET A 109 -17.40 -1.63 13.22
C MET A 109 -18.68 -0.99 12.65
N PHE A 110 -19.27 -1.54 11.58
CA PHE A 110 -20.42 -0.92 10.91
C PHE A 110 -21.66 -0.72 11.81
N HIS A 111 -21.91 -1.62 12.76
CA HIS A 111 -23.05 -1.49 13.67
C HIS A 111 -22.92 -0.32 14.67
N LEU A 112 -21.71 0.23 14.83
CA LEU A 112 -21.45 1.35 15.74
C LEU A 112 -21.75 2.71 15.08
N ASN A 113 -21.62 2.79 13.76
CA ASN A 113 -21.89 4.02 13.01
C ASN A 113 -22.36 3.72 11.59
N LEU A 114 -23.69 3.72 11.40
CA LEU A 114 -24.32 3.43 10.11
C LEU A 114 -23.93 4.43 9.02
N ASP A 115 -23.81 5.72 9.34
CA ASP A 115 -23.48 6.74 8.35
C ASP A 115 -22.04 6.56 7.82
N ALA A 116 -21.09 6.30 8.73
CA ALA A 116 -19.71 5.98 8.36
C ALA A 116 -19.62 4.68 7.55
N ALA A 117 -20.40 3.66 7.90
CA ALA A 117 -20.50 2.41 7.15
C ALA A 117 -20.97 2.67 5.71
N LEU A 118 -22.11 3.35 5.54
CA LEU A 118 -22.66 3.71 4.24
C LEU A 118 -21.68 4.55 3.40
N GLY A 119 -20.99 5.50 4.03
CA GLY A 119 -19.98 6.32 3.38
C GLY A 119 -18.78 5.52 2.86
N TYR A 120 -18.41 4.44 3.55
CA TYR A 120 -17.36 3.53 3.11
C TYR A 120 -17.83 2.59 1.99
N VAL A 121 -18.96 1.92 2.19
CA VAL A 121 -19.50 0.93 1.26
C VAL A 121 -19.75 1.56 -0.12
N CYS A 122 -20.24 2.81 -0.14
CA CYS A 122 -20.48 3.59 -1.36
C CYS A 122 -19.29 4.46 -1.80
N ARG A 123 -18.06 4.17 -1.35
CA ARG A 123 -16.86 4.93 -1.78
C ARG A 123 -16.61 4.73 -3.28
N GLY A 124 -16.17 5.79 -3.95
CA GLY A 124 -15.71 5.72 -5.33
C GLY A 124 -14.49 4.83 -5.51
N GLY A 125 -14.25 4.40 -6.74
CA GLY A 125 -13.14 3.54 -7.14
C GLY A 125 -13.21 3.25 -8.64
N ILE A 126 -12.30 2.42 -9.13
CA ILE A 126 -12.30 1.96 -10.52
C ILE A 126 -13.46 0.96 -10.73
N ASP A 127 -14.30 1.23 -11.73
CA ASP A 127 -15.40 0.36 -12.16
C ASP A 127 -16.33 -0.11 -11.02
N VAL A 128 -16.82 0.82 -10.18
CA VAL A 128 -17.74 0.50 -9.07
C VAL A 128 -19.11 0.10 -9.61
N THR A 129 -19.63 -1.04 -9.17
CA THR A 129 -20.98 -1.56 -9.50
C THR A 129 -21.81 -1.70 -8.23
N LEU A 130 -23.12 -1.92 -8.36
CA LEU A 130 -23.97 -2.14 -7.19
C LEU A 130 -23.59 -3.46 -6.49
N GLU A 131 -23.20 -4.48 -7.27
CA GLU A 131 -22.67 -5.73 -6.74
C GLU A 131 -21.42 -5.52 -5.86
N LYS A 132 -20.47 -4.70 -6.32
CA LYS A 132 -19.28 -4.31 -5.53
C LYS A 132 -19.65 -3.53 -4.28
N VAL A 133 -20.62 -2.63 -4.37
CA VAL A 133 -21.12 -1.90 -3.19
C VAL A 133 -21.68 -2.88 -2.17
N LEU A 134 -22.52 -3.83 -2.57
CA LEU A 134 -23.10 -4.79 -1.62
C LEU A 134 -22.06 -5.79 -1.06
N SER A 135 -21.07 -6.20 -1.85
CA SER A 135 -19.99 -7.08 -1.37
C SER A 135 -19.10 -6.39 -0.34
N ARG A 136 -18.81 -5.10 -0.49
CA ARG A 136 -18.08 -4.28 0.51
C ARG A 136 -18.80 -4.18 1.85
N ALA A 137 -20.12 -4.40 1.88
CA ALA A 137 -20.91 -4.44 3.11
C ALA A 137 -20.88 -5.80 3.81
N GLY A 138 -20.23 -6.81 3.22
CA GLY A 138 -20.11 -8.16 3.79
C GLY A 138 -21.32 -9.06 3.55
N LEU A 139 -22.23 -8.68 2.65
CA LEU A 139 -23.39 -9.51 2.32
C LEU A 139 -22.97 -10.74 1.51
N THR A 140 -23.59 -11.88 1.80
CA THR A 140 -23.50 -13.10 0.99
C THR A 140 -24.23 -12.94 -0.36
N GLN A 141 -23.93 -13.80 -1.34
CA GLN A 141 -24.59 -13.74 -2.66
C GLN A 141 -26.13 -13.74 -2.56
N GLU A 142 -26.69 -14.64 -1.74
CA GLU A 142 -28.13 -14.74 -1.53
C GLU A 142 -28.73 -13.47 -0.90
N GLU A 143 -28.02 -12.85 0.05
CA GLU A 143 -28.45 -11.60 0.67
C GLU A 143 -28.37 -10.43 -0.30
N ARG A 144 -27.36 -10.40 -1.17
CA ARG A 144 -27.22 -9.39 -2.23
C ARG A 144 -28.41 -9.45 -3.18
N GLU A 145 -28.79 -10.64 -3.64
CA GLU A 145 -29.96 -10.84 -4.50
C GLU A 145 -31.25 -10.34 -3.86
N LYS A 146 -31.47 -10.64 -2.57
CA LYS A 146 -32.63 -10.15 -1.80
C LYS A 146 -32.63 -8.63 -1.67
N VAL A 147 -31.46 -8.02 -1.44
CA VAL A 147 -31.34 -6.55 -1.39
C VAL A 147 -31.62 -5.94 -2.75
N LEU A 148 -31.03 -6.46 -3.83
CA LEU A 148 -31.27 -5.99 -5.20
C LEU A 148 -32.75 -6.05 -5.56
N ALA A 149 -33.46 -7.14 -5.23
CA ALA A 149 -34.90 -7.28 -5.46
C ALA A 149 -35.75 -6.26 -4.66
N SER A 150 -35.21 -5.71 -3.58
CA SER A 150 -35.88 -4.70 -2.74
C SER A 150 -35.55 -3.26 -3.13
N LEU A 151 -34.56 -3.05 -3.98
CA LEU A 151 -34.18 -1.75 -4.53
C LEU A 151 -35.00 -1.44 -5.79
N ASP A 152 -34.88 -0.21 -6.27
CA ASP A 152 -35.52 0.22 -7.52
C ASP A 152 -35.06 -0.68 -8.68
N ARG A 153 -36.02 -1.27 -9.41
CA ARG A 153 -35.81 -2.24 -10.49
C ARG A 153 -35.11 -1.64 -11.72
N THR A 154 -34.89 -0.32 -11.75
CA THR A 154 -34.16 0.37 -12.82
C THR A 154 -32.64 0.30 -12.67
N LEU A 155 -32.12 -0.25 -11.58
CA LEU A 155 -30.68 -0.38 -11.33
C LEU A 155 -30.13 -1.72 -11.83
N GLU A 156 -29.30 -1.67 -12.88
CA GLU A 156 -28.54 -2.82 -13.36
C GLU A 156 -27.38 -3.17 -12.40
N PRO A 157 -27.34 -4.37 -11.78
CA PRO A 157 -26.40 -4.68 -10.69
C PRO A 157 -24.91 -4.59 -11.08
N ASN A 158 -24.61 -4.96 -12.33
CA ASN A 158 -23.25 -5.05 -12.87
C ASN A 158 -22.84 -3.83 -13.71
N ALA A 159 -23.73 -2.87 -13.90
CA ALA A 159 -23.38 -1.64 -14.60
C ALA A 159 -22.46 -0.78 -13.75
N VAL A 160 -21.44 -0.17 -14.40
CA VAL A 160 -20.57 0.79 -13.72
C VAL A 160 -21.38 2.02 -13.31
N ILE A 161 -21.36 2.33 -12.02
CA ILE A 161 -22.03 3.46 -11.40
C ILE A 161 -21.14 4.70 -11.56
N PRO A 162 -21.61 5.76 -12.25
CA PRO A 162 -20.90 7.02 -12.30
C PRO A 162 -20.73 7.60 -10.88
N PHE A 163 -19.56 8.18 -10.59
CA PHE A 163 -19.23 8.73 -9.27
C PHE A 163 -20.32 9.68 -8.73
N ALA A 164 -20.91 10.51 -9.60
CA ALA A 164 -21.97 11.45 -9.25
C ALA A 164 -23.28 10.80 -8.76
N LYS A 165 -23.52 9.52 -9.09
CA LYS A 165 -24.71 8.77 -8.65
C LYS A 165 -24.51 8.05 -7.31
N LEU A 166 -23.29 7.90 -6.82
CA LEU A 166 -23.01 7.22 -5.54
C LEU A 166 -23.74 7.82 -4.32
N PRO A 167 -23.91 9.15 -4.17
CA PRO A 167 -24.68 9.72 -3.07
C PRO A 167 -26.15 9.30 -3.07
N GLU A 168 -26.74 9.12 -4.25
CA GLU A 168 -28.10 8.62 -4.40
C GLU A 168 -28.21 7.15 -3.99
N ILE A 169 -27.29 6.30 -4.47
CA ILE A 169 -27.23 4.88 -4.06
C ILE A 169 -27.08 4.77 -2.54
N ARG A 170 -26.20 5.57 -1.94
CA ARG A 170 -26.02 5.65 -0.48
C ARG A 170 -27.33 5.97 0.24
N ARG A 171 -28.09 6.94 -0.26
CA ARG A 171 -29.39 7.34 0.31
C ARG A 171 -30.43 6.22 0.19
N GLN A 172 -30.46 5.50 -0.93
CA GLN A 172 -31.37 4.36 -1.13
C GLN A 172 -31.04 3.21 -0.17
N LEU A 173 -29.77 2.81 -0.09
CA LEU A 173 -29.31 1.79 0.86
C LEU A 173 -29.56 2.19 2.32
N GLY A 174 -29.36 3.47 2.66
CA GLY A 174 -29.67 4.03 3.96
C GLY A 174 -31.16 4.04 4.33
N LYS A 175 -32.07 3.74 3.39
CA LYS A 175 -33.51 3.52 3.65
C LYS A 175 -33.92 2.06 3.51
N CYS A 176 -33.08 1.21 2.91
CA CYS A 176 -33.35 -0.21 2.72
C CYS A 176 -33.14 -0.97 4.04
N ARG A 177 -34.25 -1.37 4.68
CA ARG A 177 -34.22 -2.10 5.95
C ARG A 177 -33.58 -3.48 5.83
N ILE A 178 -33.80 -4.17 4.70
CA ILE A 178 -33.22 -5.50 4.43
C ILE A 178 -31.70 -5.41 4.41
N PHE A 179 -31.16 -4.44 3.65
CA PHE A 179 -29.72 -4.18 3.59
C PHE A 179 -29.13 -3.86 4.96
N GLN A 180 -29.75 -2.93 5.70
CA GLN A 180 -29.26 -2.54 7.03
C GLN A 180 -29.25 -3.71 8.01
N ASN A 181 -30.29 -4.53 8.01
CA ASN A 181 -30.38 -5.69 8.90
C ASN A 181 -29.25 -6.69 8.63
N TYR A 182 -28.99 -7.04 7.37
CA TYR A 182 -27.89 -7.94 7.03
C TYR A 182 -26.53 -7.35 7.41
N MET A 183 -26.26 -6.10 7.02
CA MET A 183 -25.00 -5.44 7.32
C MET A 183 -24.74 -5.33 8.84
N MET A 184 -25.76 -4.95 9.62
CA MET A 184 -25.64 -4.86 11.08
C MET A 184 -25.45 -6.23 11.74
N LYS A 185 -26.12 -7.27 11.23
CA LYS A 185 -25.95 -8.65 11.70
C LYS A 185 -24.51 -9.11 11.49
N HIS A 186 -24.01 -9.06 10.26
CA HIS A 186 -22.63 -9.45 9.94
C HIS A 186 -21.59 -8.64 10.73
N SER A 187 -21.86 -7.37 10.94
CA SER A 187 -20.99 -6.51 11.76
C SER A 187 -20.91 -6.96 13.21
N LYS A 188 -22.05 -7.24 13.85
CA LYS A 188 -22.09 -7.73 15.24
C LYS A 188 -21.47 -9.11 15.36
N ASP A 189 -21.75 -10.00 14.40
CA ASP A 189 -21.23 -11.38 14.40
C ASP A 189 -19.69 -11.40 14.23
N ALA A 190 -19.12 -10.45 13.48
CA ALA A 190 -17.68 -10.35 13.26
C ALA A 190 -16.90 -9.69 14.41
N MET A 191 -17.56 -8.89 15.26
CA MET A 191 -16.91 -8.13 16.34
C MET A 191 -16.15 -9.00 17.36
N PRO A 192 -16.70 -10.11 17.88
CA PRO A 192 -15.96 -10.99 18.79
C PRO A 192 -14.67 -11.55 18.17
N GLY A 193 -14.67 -11.82 16.86
CA GLY A 193 -13.49 -12.29 16.13
C GLY A 193 -12.37 -11.24 16.11
N LEU A 194 -12.70 -10.00 15.72
CA LEU A 194 -11.74 -8.89 15.74
C LEU A 194 -11.23 -8.61 17.16
N ALA A 195 -12.13 -8.51 18.14
CA ALA A 195 -11.78 -8.21 19.52
C ALA A 195 -10.86 -9.29 20.12
N GLY A 196 -11.14 -10.56 19.83
CA GLY A 196 -10.32 -11.68 20.25
C GLY A 196 -8.92 -11.66 19.62
N TYR A 197 -8.84 -11.44 18.30
CA TYR A 197 -7.57 -11.36 17.59
C TYR A 197 -6.70 -10.20 18.09
N LEU A 198 -7.23 -8.98 18.15
CA LEU A 198 -6.45 -7.81 18.61
C LEU A 198 -5.98 -7.95 20.06
N ARG A 199 -6.79 -8.59 20.91
CA ARG A 199 -6.40 -8.91 22.29
C ARG A 199 -5.27 -9.96 22.33
N GLN A 200 -5.39 -11.03 21.53
CA GLN A 200 -4.37 -12.08 21.42
C GLN A 200 -3.04 -11.51 20.91
N GLU A 201 -3.08 -10.63 19.91
CA GLU A 201 -1.90 -9.94 19.40
C GLU A 201 -1.37 -8.87 20.37
N GLY A 202 -1.97 -8.72 21.55
CA GLY A 202 -1.49 -7.85 22.62
C GLY A 202 -1.71 -6.36 22.33
N MET A 203 -2.51 -6.00 21.33
CA MET A 203 -2.73 -4.59 20.95
C MET A 203 -3.55 -3.81 21.98
N LEU A 204 -4.12 -4.49 22.99
CA LEU A 204 -4.80 -3.88 24.12
C LEU A 204 -3.92 -3.81 25.38
N GLU A 205 -2.68 -4.33 25.32
CA GLU A 205 -1.73 -4.25 26.42
C GLU A 205 -1.18 -2.81 26.54
N ASP A 206 -0.89 -2.38 27.78
CA ASP A 206 -0.26 -1.08 28.03
C ASP A 206 1.26 -1.17 27.85
N ILE A 207 1.68 -1.30 26.59
CA ILE A 207 3.08 -1.35 26.19
C ILE A 207 3.37 -0.16 25.25
N PRO A 208 4.54 0.49 25.36
CA PRO A 208 4.99 1.44 24.35
C PRO A 208 5.11 0.77 22.98
N ASP A 209 4.11 0.96 22.14
CA ASP A 209 4.04 0.35 20.82
C ASP A 209 3.84 1.37 19.69
N ALA A 210 3.97 0.87 18.47
CA ALA A 210 3.60 1.56 17.24
C ALA A 210 3.29 0.54 16.15
N ILE A 211 2.55 0.97 15.12
CA ILE A 211 2.36 0.18 13.90
C ILE A 211 3.40 0.53 12.85
N VAL A 212 3.59 -0.38 11.89
CA VAL A 212 4.41 -0.20 10.69
C VAL A 212 3.54 -0.56 9.49
N ASP A 213 3.46 0.36 8.53
CA ASP A 213 2.63 0.25 7.31
C ASP A 213 3.36 0.99 6.17
N SER A 214 3.07 0.67 4.90
CA SER A 214 3.65 1.41 3.78
C SER A 214 3.05 2.83 3.64
N GLY A 215 1.73 2.99 3.85
CA GLY A 215 1.02 4.25 3.62
C GLY A 215 -0.42 4.10 3.07
N TRP A 216 -0.98 5.05 2.33
CA TRP A 216 -0.42 6.34 1.87
C TRP A 216 -1.23 7.55 2.37
N THR A 217 -2.31 7.29 3.10
CA THR A 217 -3.28 8.30 3.56
C THR A 217 -3.52 8.26 5.07
N GLY A 218 -2.80 7.41 5.80
CA GLY A 218 -2.96 7.23 7.26
C GLY A 218 -4.29 6.59 7.69
N SER A 219 -5.17 6.24 6.75
CA SER A 219 -6.52 5.75 7.06
C SER A 219 -6.55 4.42 7.81
N MET A 220 -5.50 3.60 7.70
CA MET A 220 -5.38 2.33 8.41
C MET A 220 -5.14 2.56 9.91
N GLN A 221 -4.20 3.44 10.28
CA GLN A 221 -3.94 3.81 11.68
C GLN A 221 -5.17 4.39 12.34
N LYS A 222 -5.84 5.34 11.70
CA LYS A 222 -7.08 5.91 12.25
C LYS A 222 -8.13 4.82 12.50
N LEU A 223 -8.37 3.97 11.51
CA LEU A 223 -9.38 2.91 11.61
C LEU A 223 -9.05 1.90 12.72
N LEU A 224 -7.80 1.48 12.81
CA LEU A 224 -7.34 0.55 13.85
C LEU A 224 -7.36 1.21 15.23
N GLY A 225 -6.94 2.47 15.34
CA GLY A 225 -7.02 3.26 16.56
C GLY A 225 -8.45 3.46 17.05
N ASP A 226 -9.39 3.74 16.15
CA ASP A 226 -10.83 3.82 16.45
C ASP A 226 -11.32 2.48 17.02
N ALA A 227 -10.96 1.35 16.38
CA ALA A 227 -11.34 0.01 16.84
C ALA A 227 -10.72 -0.34 18.21
N LEU A 228 -9.44 -0.05 18.42
CA LEU A 228 -8.77 -0.27 19.71
C LEU A 228 -9.40 0.58 20.82
N SER A 229 -9.79 1.82 20.51
CA SER A 229 -10.48 2.71 21.45
C SER A 229 -11.84 2.14 21.86
N GLN A 230 -12.61 1.59 20.91
CA GLN A 230 -13.86 0.88 21.24
C GLN A 230 -13.64 -0.35 22.12
N LEU A 231 -12.47 -0.98 22.02
CA LEU A 231 -12.07 -2.13 22.84
C LEU A 231 -11.41 -1.73 24.17
N GLY A 232 -11.40 -0.44 24.52
CA GLY A 232 -10.96 0.07 25.81
C GLY A 232 -9.51 0.55 25.87
N ARG A 233 -8.78 0.59 24.74
CA ARG A 233 -7.44 1.17 24.69
C ARG A 233 -7.52 2.70 24.80
N THR A 234 -6.76 3.28 25.71
CA THR A 234 -6.71 4.74 25.92
C THR A 234 -5.51 5.41 25.26
N ARG A 235 -4.44 4.65 25.02
CA ARG A 235 -3.22 5.15 24.37
C ARG A 235 -3.41 5.34 22.87
N GLU A 236 -3.08 6.54 22.39
CA GLU A 236 -3.06 6.86 20.96
C GLU A 236 -2.10 5.91 20.21
N LEU A 237 -2.53 5.47 19.03
CA LEU A 237 -1.72 4.63 18.16
C LEU A 237 -0.79 5.52 17.34
N GLU A 238 0.50 5.21 17.36
CA GLU A 238 1.50 5.84 16.47
C GLU A 238 1.85 4.91 15.32
N GLY A 239 2.28 5.48 14.19
CA GLY A 239 2.65 4.71 13.01
C GLY A 239 3.94 5.18 12.34
N TYR A 240 4.72 4.22 11.88
CA TYR A 240 5.89 4.43 11.02
C TYR A 240 5.56 4.02 9.59
N TYR A 241 5.82 4.94 8.65
CA TYR A 241 5.40 4.82 7.26
C TYR A 241 6.54 4.94 6.28
N TRP A 242 6.47 4.20 5.17
CA TRP A 242 7.32 4.47 4.02
C TRP A 242 7.09 5.90 3.54
N GLY A 243 5.83 6.28 3.31
CA GLY A 243 5.49 7.67 3.01
C GLY A 243 4.00 7.95 3.06
N LEU A 244 3.64 9.22 3.22
CA LEU A 244 2.24 9.66 3.23
C LEU A 244 2.01 10.83 2.26
N TYR A 245 0.99 10.70 1.42
CA TYR A 245 0.55 11.78 0.53
C TYR A 245 -0.32 12.79 1.26
N GLU A 246 -1.08 12.33 2.24
CA GLU A 246 -2.06 13.08 3.02
C GLU A 246 -2.31 12.39 4.37
N LEU A 247 -3.07 13.05 5.24
CA LEU A 247 -3.51 12.50 6.52
C LEU A 247 -5.03 12.51 6.60
N PRO A 248 -5.63 11.64 7.43
CA PRO A 248 -7.05 11.73 7.70
C PRO A 248 -7.38 13.09 8.35
N PRO A 249 -8.60 13.63 8.12
CA PRO A 249 -9.00 14.90 8.74
C PRO A 249 -8.84 14.87 10.26
N LYS A 250 -8.38 15.98 10.84
CA LYS A 250 -8.18 16.19 12.30
C LYS A 250 -7.03 15.41 12.95
N GLU A 251 -6.37 14.50 12.23
CA GLU A 251 -5.19 13.78 12.73
C GLU A 251 -3.96 14.70 12.84
N ARG A 252 -3.03 14.38 13.74
CA ARG A 252 -1.84 15.20 14.00
C ARG A 252 -0.57 14.52 13.49
N LEU A 253 0.30 15.28 12.83
CA LEU A 253 1.58 14.80 12.28
C LEU A 253 2.48 14.05 13.29
N PRO A 254 2.57 14.39 14.58
CA PRO A 254 3.48 13.72 15.50
C PRO A 254 3.23 12.23 15.70
N ALA A 255 2.02 11.73 15.41
CA ALA A 255 1.70 10.30 15.50
C ALA A 255 1.92 9.53 14.17
N TYR A 256 2.32 10.22 13.09
CA TYR A 256 2.46 9.67 11.74
C TYR A 256 3.88 9.96 11.20
N HIS A 257 4.81 9.07 11.51
CA HIS A 257 6.23 9.23 11.19
C HIS A 257 6.50 8.75 9.75
N CYS A 258 7.14 9.58 8.92
CA CYS A 258 7.36 9.28 7.49
C CYS A 258 8.85 9.14 7.15
N TYR A 259 9.21 8.08 6.44
CA TYR A 259 10.59 7.84 5.98
C TYR A 259 10.92 8.57 4.67
N PHE A 260 10.27 8.20 3.57
CA PHE A 260 10.66 8.57 2.20
C PHE A 260 10.04 9.90 1.74
N PHE A 261 8.76 10.13 2.05
CA PHE A 261 8.08 11.42 1.84
C PHE A 261 6.95 11.65 2.85
N ASP A 262 6.71 12.92 3.17
CA ASP A 262 5.60 13.36 4.05
C ASP A 262 4.58 14.22 3.28
N PRO A 263 3.36 14.44 3.80
CA PRO A 263 2.30 15.16 3.09
C PRO A 263 2.68 16.57 2.60
N GLY A 264 3.54 17.28 3.32
CA GLY A 264 3.90 18.67 3.06
C GLY A 264 5.25 18.90 2.36
N ARG A 265 6.07 17.87 2.13
CA ARG A 265 7.42 17.97 1.53
C ARG A 265 7.69 16.84 0.51
N HIS A 266 8.94 16.74 0.05
CA HIS A 266 9.46 15.65 -0.79
C HIS A 266 8.72 15.48 -2.13
N LEU A 267 8.57 16.60 -2.86
CA LEU A 267 7.82 16.63 -4.12
C LEU A 267 8.42 15.72 -5.20
N GLN A 268 9.75 15.65 -5.31
CA GLN A 268 10.38 14.81 -6.34
C GLN A 268 10.12 13.33 -6.06
N GLU A 269 10.25 12.90 -4.81
CA GLU A 269 9.99 11.53 -4.38
C GLU A 269 8.55 11.13 -4.71
N LYS A 270 7.58 11.99 -4.40
CA LYS A 270 6.16 11.76 -4.74
C LYS A 270 5.92 11.61 -6.24
N VAL A 271 6.65 12.35 -7.08
CA VAL A 271 6.45 12.36 -8.53
C VAL A 271 6.92 11.06 -9.18
N TYR A 272 8.03 10.50 -8.72
CA TYR A 272 8.66 9.33 -9.36
C TYR A 272 8.41 8.00 -8.65
N PHE A 273 7.79 8.02 -7.47
CA PHE A 273 7.46 6.83 -6.72
C PHE A 273 6.08 6.29 -7.11
N ASN A 274 5.99 4.98 -7.35
CA ASN A 274 4.72 4.33 -7.64
C ASN A 274 4.30 3.43 -6.46
N ASN A 275 3.24 3.84 -5.77
CA ASN A 275 2.77 3.13 -4.58
C ASN A 275 2.13 1.77 -4.89
N CYS A 276 1.41 1.64 -6.00
CA CYS A 276 0.76 0.39 -6.36
C CYS A 276 1.79 -0.71 -6.68
N LEU A 277 2.86 -0.34 -7.40
CA LEU A 277 3.99 -1.23 -7.64
C LEU A 277 4.70 -1.58 -6.33
N PHE A 278 4.89 -0.62 -5.42
CA PHE A 278 5.47 -0.89 -4.10
C PHE A 278 4.65 -1.93 -3.31
N GLU A 279 3.33 -1.75 -3.24
CA GLU A 279 2.42 -2.71 -2.60
C GLU A 279 2.46 -4.09 -3.26
N ALA A 280 2.57 -4.13 -4.60
CA ALA A 280 2.64 -5.38 -5.35
C ALA A 280 3.93 -6.18 -5.07
N VAL A 281 5.09 -5.51 -4.97
CA VAL A 281 6.38 -6.18 -4.76
C VAL A 281 6.68 -6.52 -3.29
N TYR A 282 6.12 -5.77 -2.34
CA TYR A 282 6.31 -6.02 -0.89
C TYR A 282 5.19 -6.81 -0.22
N SER A 283 4.17 -7.21 -0.98
CA SER A 283 3.05 -8.00 -0.48
C SER A 283 3.50 -9.33 0.15
N ALA A 284 2.81 -9.77 1.20
CA ALA A 284 2.89 -11.12 1.73
C ALA A 284 2.42 -12.20 0.72
N PRO A 285 2.92 -13.45 0.83
CA PRO A 285 2.51 -14.60 0.02
C PRO A 285 1.21 -15.25 0.51
N HIS A 286 0.22 -14.44 0.89
CA HIS A 286 -1.15 -14.86 1.24
C HIS A 286 -2.17 -13.80 0.79
N GLY A 287 -3.46 -14.15 0.77
CA GLY A 287 -4.54 -13.21 0.42
C GLY A 287 -4.77 -12.15 1.48
N MET A 288 -5.64 -11.19 1.17
CA MET A 288 -6.04 -10.13 2.09
C MET A 288 -6.77 -10.72 3.31
N THR A 289 -6.58 -10.13 4.48
CA THR A 289 -7.35 -10.50 5.67
C THR A 289 -8.82 -10.09 5.52
N LEU A 290 -9.73 -11.05 5.61
CA LEU A 290 -11.18 -10.85 5.50
C LEU A 290 -11.88 -10.77 6.86
N GLY A 291 -11.33 -11.42 7.88
CA GLY A 291 -11.89 -11.49 9.22
C GLY A 291 -11.11 -12.47 10.10
N TYR A 292 -11.72 -12.93 11.18
CA TYR A 292 -11.09 -13.79 12.17
C TYR A 292 -12.06 -14.84 12.67
N ARG A 293 -11.54 -16.02 13.02
CA ARG A 293 -12.32 -17.08 13.68
C ARG A 293 -11.57 -17.62 14.89
N ASN A 294 -12.32 -18.13 15.86
CA ASN A 294 -11.74 -18.83 17.01
C ASN A 294 -11.63 -20.33 16.67
N GLU A 295 -10.42 -20.85 16.71
CA GLU A 295 -10.09 -22.26 16.59
C GLU A 295 -9.47 -22.73 17.92
N GLY A 296 -10.25 -23.43 18.74
CA GLY A 296 -9.74 -24.03 19.98
C GLY A 296 -9.18 -23.04 21.00
N GLY A 297 -9.70 -21.81 21.04
CA GLY A 297 -9.24 -20.73 21.91
C GLY A 297 -8.23 -19.78 21.27
N GLN A 298 -7.74 -20.09 20.06
CA GLN A 298 -6.85 -19.21 19.30
C GLN A 298 -7.63 -18.48 18.20
N TYR A 299 -7.41 -17.18 18.08
CA TYR A 299 -7.99 -16.38 17.00
C TYR A 299 -7.04 -16.41 15.80
N VAL A 300 -7.51 -16.96 14.68
CA VAL A 300 -6.75 -17.05 13.43
C VAL A 300 -7.37 -16.16 12.36
N PRO A 301 -6.55 -15.52 11.50
CA PRO A 301 -7.05 -14.70 10.40
C PRO A 301 -7.65 -15.57 9.29
N LEU A 302 -8.74 -15.08 8.70
CA LEU A 302 -9.34 -15.59 7.48
C LEU A 302 -8.75 -14.83 6.30
N TYR A 303 -7.99 -15.49 5.42
CA TYR A 303 -7.46 -14.86 4.21
C TYR A 303 -8.34 -15.10 2.99
N GLY A 304 -8.36 -14.13 2.09
CA GLY A 304 -8.88 -14.28 0.73
C GLY A 304 -7.99 -15.16 -0.14
N THR A 305 -8.37 -15.33 -1.40
CA THR A 305 -7.64 -16.16 -2.36
C THR A 305 -6.39 -15.44 -2.85
N ALA A 306 -5.27 -16.15 -2.91
CA ALA A 306 -4.05 -15.66 -3.54
C ALA A 306 -3.58 -16.66 -4.60
N GLY A 307 -3.35 -16.18 -5.82
CA GLY A 307 -2.87 -17.03 -6.91
C GLY A 307 -1.49 -17.63 -6.62
N GLU A 308 -1.31 -18.90 -6.94
CA GLU A 308 -0.07 -19.64 -6.67
C GLU A 308 1.15 -18.99 -7.34
N GLY A 309 1.07 -18.69 -8.64
CA GLY A 309 2.17 -18.04 -9.37
C GLY A 309 2.55 -16.66 -8.80
N ARG A 310 1.58 -15.89 -8.27
CA ARG A 310 1.86 -14.63 -7.57
C ARG A 310 2.62 -14.89 -6.27
N ASN A 311 2.19 -15.88 -5.49
CA ASN A 311 2.85 -16.24 -4.23
C ASN A 311 4.28 -16.76 -4.47
N GLU A 312 4.49 -17.55 -5.52
CA GLU A 312 5.82 -18.00 -5.93
C GLU A 312 6.72 -16.84 -6.34
N PHE A 313 6.20 -15.89 -7.13
CA PHE A 313 6.95 -14.70 -7.51
C PHE A 313 7.37 -13.86 -6.29
N VAL A 314 6.44 -13.61 -5.36
CA VAL A 314 6.71 -12.91 -4.09
C VAL A 314 7.76 -13.65 -3.25
N LYS A 315 7.69 -14.98 -3.16
CA LYS A 315 8.69 -15.80 -2.47
C LYS A 315 10.07 -15.71 -3.14
N GLY A 316 10.10 -15.59 -4.47
CA GLY A 316 11.32 -15.34 -5.24
C GLY A 316 11.98 -14.00 -4.86
N ILE A 317 11.18 -12.92 -4.80
CA ILE A 317 11.63 -11.61 -4.30
C ILE A 317 12.11 -11.73 -2.86
N GLU A 318 11.32 -12.35 -1.98
CA GLU A 318 11.66 -12.53 -0.56
C GLU A 318 13.04 -13.15 -0.38
N ARG A 319 13.34 -14.24 -1.10
CA ARG A 319 14.63 -14.94 -1.00
C ARG A 319 15.81 -14.00 -1.27
N VAL A 320 15.76 -13.24 -2.36
CA VAL A 320 16.85 -12.35 -2.77
C VAL A 320 16.94 -11.13 -1.84
N VAL A 321 15.80 -10.56 -1.47
CA VAL A 321 15.74 -9.42 -0.55
C VAL A 321 16.27 -9.81 0.84
N MET A 322 15.88 -10.97 1.38
CA MET A 322 16.34 -11.42 2.69
C MET A 322 17.84 -11.75 2.69
N GLU A 323 18.40 -12.26 1.59
CA GLU A 323 19.85 -12.40 1.45
C GLU A 323 20.56 -11.05 1.56
N TYR A 324 20.06 -10.01 0.86
CA TYR A 324 20.59 -8.65 1.00
C TYR A 324 20.50 -8.15 2.45
N ILE A 325 19.36 -8.36 3.11
CA ILE A 325 19.14 -7.92 4.50
C ILE A 325 20.10 -8.62 5.47
N HIS A 326 20.33 -9.93 5.33
CA HIS A 326 21.31 -10.64 6.15
C HIS A 326 22.72 -10.06 5.96
N ARG A 327 23.16 -9.84 4.73
CA ARG A 327 24.48 -9.24 4.45
C ARG A 327 24.59 -7.81 4.99
N LEU A 328 23.53 -7.02 4.90
CA LEU A 328 23.48 -5.68 5.49
C LEU A 328 23.59 -5.74 7.02
N ALA A 329 22.90 -6.69 7.65
CA ALA A 329 22.97 -6.89 9.10
C ALA A 329 24.38 -7.30 9.56
N GLU A 330 25.04 -8.18 8.79
CA GLU A 330 26.45 -8.57 9.02
C GLU A 330 27.41 -7.41 8.85
N GLU A 331 27.29 -6.62 7.78
CA GLU A 331 28.19 -5.49 7.52
C GLU A 331 28.06 -4.37 8.56
N ILE A 332 26.84 -4.11 9.06
CA ILE A 332 26.63 -3.14 10.14
C ILE A 332 27.20 -3.68 11.46
N GLY A 333 26.91 -4.95 11.78
CA GLY A 333 27.29 -5.58 13.04
C GLY A 333 26.60 -4.98 14.28
N GLU A 334 26.74 -5.64 15.44
CA GLU A 334 26.05 -5.27 16.69
C GLU A 334 26.34 -3.82 17.13
N ARG A 335 27.60 -3.38 17.01
CA ARG A 335 28.04 -2.05 17.46
C ARG A 335 27.80 -0.94 16.42
N GLY A 336 27.36 -1.29 15.21
CA GLY A 336 27.19 -0.34 14.11
C GLY A 336 25.79 0.27 14.03
N PHE A 337 24.80 -0.29 14.72
CA PHE A 337 23.39 0.12 14.60
C PHE A 337 23.17 1.62 14.86
N GLU A 338 23.76 2.16 15.93
CA GLU A 338 23.64 3.59 16.28
C GLU A 338 24.30 4.52 15.25
N ARG A 339 25.33 4.01 14.55
CA ARG A 339 26.14 4.76 13.59
C ARG A 339 25.76 4.47 12.14
N ALA A 340 24.77 3.60 11.90
CA ALA A 340 24.31 3.28 10.57
C ALA A 340 23.65 4.53 9.98
N ALA A 341 24.47 5.36 9.32
CA ALA A 341 24.07 6.65 8.81
C ALA A 341 23.02 6.47 7.70
N CYS A 342 21.84 7.04 7.92
CA CYS A 342 20.70 6.91 6.99
C CYS A 342 20.76 7.89 5.81
N LEU A 343 21.52 8.99 5.89
CA LEU A 343 21.37 10.10 4.94
C LEU A 343 21.94 9.79 3.54
N GLU A 344 23.14 9.23 3.45
CA GLU A 344 23.77 8.89 2.17
C GLU A 344 23.05 7.73 1.46
N ASP A 345 22.65 6.72 2.23
CA ASP A 345 21.86 5.59 1.75
C ASP A 345 20.50 6.01 1.22
N LYS A 346 19.84 6.98 1.87
CA LYS A 346 18.53 7.47 1.44
C LYS A 346 18.56 8.13 0.06
N GLU A 347 19.61 8.89 -0.26
CA GLU A 347 19.76 9.51 -1.58
C GLU A 347 20.03 8.45 -2.66
N THR A 348 20.82 7.42 -2.34
CA THR A 348 21.03 6.27 -3.23
C THR A 348 19.72 5.51 -3.49
N ILE A 349 18.97 5.17 -2.44
CA ILE A 349 17.64 4.54 -2.52
C ILE A 349 16.69 5.37 -3.38
N ARG A 350 16.69 6.70 -3.20
CA ARG A 350 15.85 7.61 -3.99
C ARG A 350 16.15 7.52 -5.48
N GLN A 351 17.43 7.47 -5.86
CA GLN A 351 17.82 7.34 -7.27
C GLN A 351 17.47 5.96 -7.83
N LEU A 352 17.70 4.89 -7.07
CA LEU A 352 17.35 3.52 -7.46
C LEU A 352 15.86 3.37 -7.71
N LEU A 353 15.02 3.84 -6.78
CA LEU A 353 13.57 3.79 -6.90
C LEU A 353 13.05 4.67 -8.03
N LYS A 354 13.61 5.88 -8.21
CA LYS A 354 13.26 6.74 -9.35
C LYS A 354 13.53 6.02 -10.68
N ARG A 355 14.68 5.38 -10.82
CA ARG A 355 15.02 4.60 -12.02
C ARG A 355 14.03 3.46 -12.21
N PHE A 356 13.80 2.64 -11.19
CA PHE A 356 12.92 1.47 -11.31
C PHE A 356 11.46 1.85 -11.56
N MET A 357 10.89 2.75 -10.74
CA MET A 357 9.45 3.04 -10.74
C MET A 357 9.07 4.12 -11.75
N GLY A 358 9.89 5.17 -11.91
CA GLY A 358 9.59 6.31 -12.79
C GLY A 358 10.18 6.20 -14.20
N GLU A 359 11.24 5.42 -14.36
CA GLU A 359 11.98 5.26 -15.63
C GLU A 359 12.33 3.78 -15.92
N PRO A 360 11.34 2.85 -15.87
CA PRO A 360 11.61 1.42 -15.98
C PRO A 360 12.22 1.05 -17.34
N SER A 361 13.03 -0.02 -17.34
CA SER A 361 13.40 -0.70 -18.58
C SER A 361 12.20 -1.49 -19.12
N ARG A 362 12.26 -1.89 -20.41
CA ARG A 362 11.21 -2.75 -20.98
C ARG A 362 11.14 -4.11 -20.28
N ALA A 363 12.28 -4.69 -19.94
CA ALA A 363 12.34 -5.97 -19.23
C ALA A 363 11.70 -5.87 -17.84
N GLU A 364 11.98 -4.80 -17.08
CA GLU A 364 11.36 -4.54 -15.79
C GLU A 364 9.85 -4.35 -15.91
N ALA A 365 9.42 -3.57 -16.89
CA ALA A 365 8.01 -3.31 -17.12
C ALA A 365 7.24 -4.58 -17.52
N GLU A 366 7.84 -5.51 -18.28
CA GLU A 366 7.21 -6.80 -18.58
C GLU A 366 7.11 -7.70 -17.35
N VAL A 367 8.20 -7.85 -16.59
CA VAL A 367 8.23 -8.73 -15.41
C VAL A 367 7.31 -8.19 -14.31
N PHE A 368 7.56 -6.99 -13.82
CA PHE A 368 6.83 -6.43 -12.68
C PHE A 368 5.46 -5.87 -13.08
N GLY A 369 5.30 -5.42 -14.32
CA GLY A 369 4.03 -4.89 -14.80
C GLY A 369 2.94 -5.94 -14.98
N SER A 370 3.31 -7.22 -15.03
CA SER A 370 2.38 -8.35 -15.09
C SER A 370 1.76 -8.72 -13.73
N LEU A 371 2.30 -8.20 -12.63
CA LEU A 371 1.83 -8.51 -11.28
C LEU A 371 0.34 -8.15 -11.12
N PRO A 372 -0.48 -9.06 -10.57
CA PRO A 372 -1.89 -8.78 -10.33
C PRO A 372 -2.06 -7.75 -9.22
N PHE A 373 -2.85 -6.72 -9.48
CA PHE A 373 -3.15 -5.63 -8.55
C PHE A 373 -4.62 -5.21 -8.63
N SER A 374 -5.20 -4.83 -7.49
CA SER A 374 -6.54 -4.26 -7.39
C SER A 374 -6.50 -3.04 -6.47
N ASP A 375 -7.11 -1.93 -6.90
CA ASP A 375 -7.30 -0.72 -6.07
C ASP A 375 -8.64 -0.77 -5.30
N ASP A 376 -9.41 -1.86 -5.44
CA ASP A 376 -10.66 -2.03 -4.71
C ASP A 376 -10.42 -2.49 -3.26
N VAL A 377 -11.46 -2.32 -2.45
CA VAL A 377 -11.51 -2.73 -1.04
C VAL A 377 -11.38 -4.24 -0.85
N LEU A 378 -11.85 -5.01 -1.83
CA LEU A 378 -11.85 -6.47 -1.84
C LEU A 378 -10.94 -7.00 -2.94
N GLU A 379 -10.40 -8.19 -2.72
CA GLU A 379 -9.76 -8.98 -3.78
C GLU A 379 -10.81 -9.43 -4.80
N GLY A 380 -10.38 -9.59 -6.06
CA GLY A 380 -11.23 -9.87 -7.20
C GLY A 380 -11.22 -8.77 -8.27
N GLY A 381 -11.04 -9.18 -9.53
CA GLY A 381 -10.95 -8.27 -10.67
C GLY A 381 -9.57 -7.67 -10.88
N GLU A 382 -8.53 -8.31 -10.33
CA GLU A 382 -7.14 -7.88 -10.46
C GLU A 382 -6.76 -7.67 -11.92
N GLN A 383 -6.08 -6.57 -12.18
CA GLN A 383 -5.47 -6.28 -13.46
C GLN A 383 -3.95 -6.27 -13.30
N PRO A 384 -3.17 -6.48 -14.38
CA PRO A 384 -1.75 -6.23 -14.35
C PRO A 384 -1.47 -4.80 -13.85
N VAL A 385 -0.55 -4.65 -12.90
CA VAL A 385 -0.22 -3.33 -12.32
C VAL A 385 0.18 -2.34 -13.42
N ALA A 386 0.86 -2.81 -14.48
CA ALA A 386 1.01 -2.07 -15.74
C ALA A 386 0.02 -2.60 -16.78
N ALA A 387 -1.17 -2.01 -16.83
CA ALA A 387 -2.20 -2.37 -17.80
C ALA A 387 -1.72 -2.19 -19.26
N LEU A 388 -2.19 -3.05 -20.16
CA LEU A 388 -1.94 -2.89 -21.60
C LEU A 388 -2.87 -1.81 -22.15
N LEU A 389 -2.29 -0.65 -22.45
CA LEU A 389 -3.00 0.52 -22.94
C LEU A 389 -2.73 0.75 -24.43
N THR A 390 -3.75 1.15 -25.17
CA THR A 390 -3.61 1.63 -26.54
C THR A 390 -2.97 3.02 -26.57
N GLU A 391 -2.41 3.42 -27.71
CA GLU A 391 -1.87 4.78 -27.92
C GLU A 391 -2.89 5.89 -27.59
N ARG A 392 -4.16 5.64 -27.88
CA ARG A 392 -5.25 6.58 -27.57
C ARG A 392 -5.44 6.71 -26.06
N GLU A 393 -5.46 5.61 -25.32
CA GLU A 393 -5.57 5.60 -23.85
C GLU A 393 -4.32 6.22 -23.18
N LEU A 394 -3.13 5.94 -23.71
CA LEU A 394 -1.89 6.57 -23.23
C LEU A 394 -1.91 8.09 -23.44
N THR A 395 -2.40 8.56 -24.59
CA THR A 395 -2.53 9.99 -24.90
C THR A 395 -3.62 10.66 -24.08
N ALA A 396 -4.73 9.96 -23.79
CA ALA A 396 -5.80 10.46 -22.93
C ALA A 396 -5.34 10.77 -21.50
N ASN A 397 -4.25 10.12 -21.06
CA ASN A 397 -3.60 10.38 -19.77
C ASN A 397 -2.62 11.56 -19.77
N HIS A 398 -2.40 12.25 -20.91
CA HIS A 398 -1.55 13.45 -20.95
C HIS A 398 -2.18 14.60 -20.16
N LEU A 399 -1.32 15.47 -19.62
CA LEU A 399 -1.67 16.56 -18.70
C LEU A 399 -2.93 17.33 -19.12
N LEU A 400 -2.93 17.95 -20.30
CA LEU A 400 -4.02 18.82 -20.74
C LEU A 400 -5.33 18.06 -20.91
N HIS A 401 -5.28 16.89 -21.56
CA HIS A 401 -6.46 16.06 -21.77
C HIS A 401 -7.03 15.60 -20.43
N LYS A 402 -6.17 15.11 -19.52
CA LYS A 402 -6.56 14.61 -18.21
C LYS A 402 -7.19 15.71 -17.36
N LEU A 403 -6.63 16.91 -17.34
CA LEU A 403 -7.22 18.06 -16.64
C LEU A 403 -8.58 18.47 -17.21
N LEU A 404 -8.75 18.49 -18.54
CA LEU A 404 -10.02 18.86 -19.16
C LEU A 404 -11.13 17.88 -18.79
N VAL A 405 -10.85 16.57 -18.85
CA VAL A 405 -11.81 15.53 -18.44
C VAL A 405 -12.10 15.62 -16.95
N MET A 406 -11.07 15.71 -16.09
CA MET A 406 -11.26 15.82 -14.63
C MET A 406 -12.01 17.10 -14.21
N SER A 407 -11.93 18.17 -15.01
CA SER A 407 -12.65 19.42 -14.77
C SER A 407 -14.09 19.43 -15.30
N GLY A 408 -14.53 18.36 -15.97
CA GLY A 408 -15.85 18.28 -16.61
C GLY A 408 -15.98 19.15 -17.87
N ARG A 409 -14.89 19.74 -18.36
CA ARG A 409 -14.88 20.57 -19.60
C ARG A 409 -14.83 19.74 -20.88
N ARG A 410 -14.66 18.42 -20.76
CA ARG A 410 -14.63 17.48 -21.87
C ARG A 410 -15.25 16.17 -21.43
N ASP A 411 -16.16 15.64 -22.25
CA ASP A 411 -16.75 14.32 -22.02
C ASP A 411 -15.76 13.20 -22.33
N GLY A 412 -15.81 12.15 -21.52
CA GLY A 412 -15.03 10.93 -21.70
C GLY A 412 -14.60 10.30 -20.39
N SER A 413 -14.23 9.02 -20.46
CA SER A 413 -13.56 8.30 -19.37
C SER A 413 -12.07 8.13 -19.70
N ILE A 414 -11.22 8.19 -18.67
CA ILE A 414 -9.79 7.92 -18.80
C ILE A 414 -9.53 6.58 -18.17
N ARG A 415 -9.12 5.60 -18.97
CA ARG A 415 -8.62 4.34 -18.44
C ARG A 415 -7.27 4.60 -17.79
N GLU A 416 -7.18 4.31 -16.50
CA GLU A 416 -5.96 4.45 -15.72
C GLU A 416 -5.22 3.11 -15.62
N SER A 417 -3.91 3.20 -15.37
CA SER A 417 -3.05 2.06 -15.04
C SER A 417 -2.44 2.33 -13.67
N ALA A 418 -2.38 1.31 -12.82
CA ALA A 418 -1.80 1.43 -11.47
C ALA A 418 -0.30 1.80 -11.54
N TRP A 419 0.40 1.37 -12.59
CA TRP A 419 1.75 1.75 -12.95
C TRP A 419 1.81 2.24 -14.41
N TYR A 420 1.49 3.52 -14.59
CA TYR A 420 1.43 4.16 -15.90
C TYR A 420 2.78 4.15 -16.62
N GLU A 421 3.89 4.39 -15.92
CA GLU A 421 5.23 4.37 -16.49
C GLU A 421 5.57 2.98 -17.06
N GLY A 422 5.23 1.92 -16.33
CA GLY A 422 5.33 0.55 -16.81
C GLY A 422 4.49 0.34 -18.07
N SER A 423 3.22 0.76 -18.08
CA SER A 423 2.36 0.65 -19.27
C SER A 423 2.96 1.36 -20.48
N VAL A 424 3.42 2.61 -20.31
CA VAL A 424 4.04 3.39 -21.39
C VAL A 424 5.23 2.65 -22.00
N VAL A 425 6.10 2.05 -21.16
CA VAL A 425 7.29 1.36 -21.65
C VAL A 425 6.95 0.02 -22.33
N ARG A 426 5.90 -0.67 -21.89
CA ARG A 426 5.45 -1.94 -22.50
C ARG A 426 4.84 -1.75 -23.88
N CYS A 427 3.95 -0.77 -24.04
CA CYS A 427 3.10 -0.66 -25.23
C CYS A 427 3.16 0.67 -25.98
N GLY A 428 3.85 1.68 -25.45
CA GLY A 428 3.93 3.01 -26.06
C GLY A 428 4.90 3.11 -27.24
N ARG A 429 4.45 3.73 -28.33
CA ARG A 429 5.24 4.11 -29.51
C ARG A 429 6.10 5.34 -29.24
N HIS A 430 5.62 6.27 -28.40
CA HIS A 430 6.30 7.54 -28.09
C HIS A 430 6.69 7.64 -26.61
N VAL A 431 7.35 6.61 -26.07
CA VAL A 431 7.71 6.44 -24.64
C VAL A 431 8.13 7.75 -23.97
N ARG A 432 9.16 8.43 -24.51
CA ARG A 432 9.70 9.68 -23.91
C ARG A 432 8.65 10.79 -23.79
N ARG A 433 7.72 10.90 -24.74
CA ARG A 433 6.66 11.92 -24.72
C ARG A 433 5.64 11.61 -23.64
N HIS A 434 5.16 10.36 -23.55
CA HIS A 434 4.18 9.97 -22.54
C HIS A 434 4.73 10.11 -21.12
N LEU A 435 5.96 9.64 -20.86
CA LEU A 435 6.60 9.80 -19.55
C LEU A 435 6.74 11.28 -19.16
N ARG A 436 7.19 12.15 -20.08
CA ARG A 436 7.29 13.60 -19.82
C ARG A 436 5.94 14.22 -19.47
N GLN A 437 4.88 13.90 -20.22
CA GLN A 437 3.53 14.40 -19.96
C GLN A 437 2.99 13.91 -18.62
N HIS A 438 3.27 12.66 -18.27
CA HIS A 438 2.89 12.10 -16.98
C HIS A 438 3.61 12.79 -15.82
N VAL A 439 4.93 12.97 -15.92
CA VAL A 439 5.73 13.69 -14.91
C VAL A 439 5.18 15.10 -14.68
N LEU A 440 4.87 15.85 -15.75
CA LEU A 440 4.25 17.18 -15.62
C LEU A 440 2.91 17.15 -14.88
N TYR A 441 2.07 16.14 -15.17
CA TYR A 441 0.82 15.91 -14.46
C TYR A 441 1.03 15.58 -12.98
N GLN A 442 1.99 14.71 -12.66
CA GLN A 442 2.29 14.34 -11.28
C GLN A 442 2.80 15.54 -10.48
N TYR A 443 3.69 16.37 -11.06
CA TYR A 443 4.13 17.61 -10.42
C TYR A 443 2.95 18.52 -10.08
N LEU A 444 2.06 18.79 -11.04
CA LEU A 444 0.89 19.63 -10.81
C LEU A 444 -0.02 19.03 -9.72
N ARG A 445 -0.27 17.72 -9.78
CA ARG A 445 -1.10 16.99 -8.81
C ARG A 445 -0.57 17.13 -7.39
N TYR A 446 0.73 16.87 -7.19
CA TYR A 446 1.32 16.87 -5.85
C TYR A 446 1.61 18.27 -5.32
N ILE A 447 1.95 19.23 -6.17
CA ILE A 447 2.03 20.65 -5.78
C ILE A 447 0.67 21.11 -5.22
N ARG A 448 -0.42 20.81 -5.93
CA ARG A 448 -1.78 21.14 -5.46
C ARG A 448 -2.11 20.47 -4.12
N LYS A 449 -1.79 19.18 -3.95
CA LYS A 449 -2.02 18.45 -2.69
C LYS A 449 -1.21 19.04 -1.53
N MET A 450 0.07 19.36 -1.75
CA MET A 450 0.94 19.95 -0.73
C MET A 450 0.43 21.33 -0.29
N PHE A 451 0.02 22.18 -1.23
CA PHE A 451 -0.58 23.48 -0.90
C PHE A 451 -1.87 23.35 -0.10
N ALA A 452 -2.77 22.43 -0.50
CA ALA A 452 -3.99 22.17 0.24
C ALA A 452 -3.69 21.72 1.69
N PHE A 453 -2.77 20.77 1.86
CA PHE A 453 -2.35 20.28 3.18
C PHE A 453 -1.76 21.39 4.06
N GLN A 454 -0.91 22.25 3.49
CA GLN A 454 -0.32 23.37 4.22
C GLN A 454 -1.35 24.43 4.63
N ARG A 455 -2.36 24.69 3.79
CA ARG A 455 -3.46 25.61 4.09
C ARG A 455 -4.32 25.08 5.24
N ASP A 456 -4.78 23.83 5.15
CA ASP A 456 -5.63 23.22 6.18
C ASP A 456 -4.95 23.25 7.56
N ARG A 457 -3.63 23.08 7.60
CA ARG A 457 -2.84 23.17 8.85
C ARG A 457 -2.67 24.59 9.39
N ARG A 458 -2.74 25.63 8.56
CA ARG A 458 -2.71 27.02 9.03
C ARG A 458 -4.03 27.43 9.66
N GLU A 459 -5.14 26.87 9.19
CA GLU A 459 -6.49 27.15 9.71
C GLU A 459 -6.80 26.46 11.05
N HIS A 460 -6.01 25.43 11.42
CA HIS A 460 -6.16 24.64 12.66
C HIS A 460 -5.05 24.86 13.70
N LYS A 461 -4.20 25.88 13.49
CA LYS A 461 -3.26 26.40 14.49
C LYS A 461 -3.86 27.65 15.11
#